data_AF-A0A3D9BTY3-F1
#
_entry.id   AF-A0A3D9BTY3-F1
#
_cell.length_a   1.000
_cell.length_b   1.000
_cell.length_c   1.000
_cell.angle_alpha   90.00
_cell.angle_beta   90.00
_cell.angle_gamma   90.00
#
_symmetry.space_group_name_H-M   'P 1'
#
loop_
_entity.id
_entity.type
_entity.pdbx_description
1 polymer ?
#
loop_
_entity_poly.entity_id
_entity_poly.type
_entity_poly.pdbx_seq_one_letter_code
_entity_poly.pdbx_strand_id
1 'polypeptide(L)'
;MASKNKQECKEQFLEHFKMTEEDLSVIWRWFLEYGMTRGQNENKPHQCRANHYFLQEISERFTVNWKEWNKKLSPELKILVINLYPQLMVKNYDFEWL
;
A
#
# COMPACT_ATOMS: atom_id res chain seq x y z
N MET A 1 20.09 8.40 -16.84
CA MET A 1 19.64 7.31 -15.96
C MET A 1 18.65 6.49 -16.78
N ALA A 2 18.85 5.18 -16.91
CA ALA A 2 17.87 4.34 -17.58
C ALA A 2 16.57 4.37 -16.75
N SER A 3 15.42 4.63 -17.38
CA SER A 3 14.13 4.47 -16.69
C SER A 3 13.99 3.01 -16.30
N LYS A 4 13.69 2.75 -15.02
CA LYS A 4 13.30 1.41 -14.58
C LYS A 4 11.91 1.14 -15.13
N ASN A 5 11.72 -0.03 -15.74
CA ASN A 5 10.39 -0.45 -16.12
C ASN A 5 9.61 -0.95 -14.89
N LYS A 6 8.28 -0.99 -14.98
CA LYS A 6 7.41 -1.36 -13.87
C LYS A 6 7.73 -2.74 -13.25
N GLN A 7 8.18 -3.71 -14.05
CA GLN A 7 8.51 -5.04 -13.58
C GLN A 7 9.80 -5.04 -12.73
N GLU A 8 10.83 -4.32 -13.16
CA GLU A 8 12.07 -4.18 -12.40
C GLU A 8 11.84 -3.48 -11.05
N CYS A 9 11.00 -2.44 -11.02
CA CYS A 9 10.61 -1.79 -9.76
C CYS A 9 9.83 -2.73 -8.83
N LYS A 10 8.95 -3.57 -9.38
CA LYS A 10 8.23 -4.60 -8.60
C LYS A 10 9.21 -5.56 -7.95
N GLU A 11 10.16 -6.09 -8.71
CA GLU A 11 11.15 -7.06 -8.22
C GLU A 11 12.01 -6.47 -7.09
N GLN A 12 12.53 -5.25 -7.28
CA GLN A 12 13.32 -4.56 -6.25
C GLN A 12 12.50 -4.23 -4.99
N PHE A 13 11.23 -3.86 -5.15
CA PHE A 13 10.33 -3.61 -4.04
C PHE A 13 10.09 -4.87 -3.21
N LEU A 14 9.76 -5.98 -3.89
CA LEU A 14 9.53 -7.27 -3.27
C LEU A 14 10.77 -7.75 -2.52
N GLU A 15 11.96 -7.62 -3.13
CA GLU A 15 13.22 -7.97 -2.48
C GLU A 15 13.48 -7.09 -1.24
N HIS A 16 13.34 -5.77 -1.36
CA HIS A 16 13.59 -4.83 -0.27
C HIS A 16 12.67 -5.07 0.94
N PHE A 17 11.38 -5.28 0.69
CA PHE A 17 10.38 -5.51 1.74
C PHE A 17 10.24 -6.98 2.12
N LYS A 18 11.01 -7.89 1.51
CA LYS A 18 10.93 -9.34 1.73
C LYS A 18 9.48 -9.87 1.56
N MET A 19 8.84 -9.44 0.48
CA MET A 19 7.46 -9.80 0.12
C MET A 19 7.43 -10.67 -1.13
N THR A 20 6.33 -11.38 -1.35
CA THR A 20 6.07 -12.13 -2.59
C THR A 20 4.99 -11.47 -3.46
N GLU A 21 4.76 -12.00 -4.66
CA GLU A 21 3.65 -11.55 -5.51
C GLU A 21 2.28 -11.85 -4.89
N GLU A 22 2.16 -12.94 -4.13
CA GLU A 22 0.96 -13.25 -3.35
C GLU A 22 0.68 -12.18 -2.30
N ASP A 23 1.72 -11.64 -1.65
CA ASP A 23 1.55 -10.53 -0.70
C ASP A 23 1.00 -9.28 -1.40
N LEU A 24 1.52 -8.93 -2.57
CA LEU A 24 0.95 -7.83 -3.36
C LEU A 24 -0.51 -8.10 -3.74
N SER A 25 -0.87 -9.36 -4.00
CA SER A 25 -2.26 -9.76 -4.26
C SER A 25 -3.14 -9.62 -3.00
N VAL A 26 -2.60 -9.87 -1.80
CA VAL A 26 -3.28 -9.59 -0.52
C VAL A 26 -3.51 -8.08 -0.36
N ILE A 27 -2.47 -7.27 -0.55
CA ILE A 27 -2.57 -5.81 -0.46
C ILE A 27 -3.56 -5.25 -1.47
N TRP A 28 -3.60 -5.80 -2.69
CA TRP A 28 -4.60 -5.42 -3.69
C TRP A 28 -6.03 -5.74 -3.24
N ARG A 29 -6.26 -6.89 -2.61
CA ARG A 29 -7.58 -7.19 -2.01
C ARG A 29 -7.94 -6.17 -0.93
N TRP A 30 -6.99 -5.76 -0.10
CA TRP A 30 -7.22 -4.70 0.87
C TRP A 30 -7.52 -3.36 0.20
N PHE A 31 -6.89 -3.05 -0.94
CA PHE A 31 -7.22 -1.84 -1.70
C PHE A 31 -8.69 -1.85 -2.13
N LEU A 32 -9.19 -2.99 -2.61
CA LEU A 32 -10.60 -3.14 -2.99
C LEU A 32 -11.56 -3.06 -1.79
N GLU A 33 -11.15 -3.58 -0.64
CA GLU A 33 -11.98 -3.67 0.58
C GLU A 33 -11.98 -2.38 1.42
N TYR A 34 -10.81 -1.79 1.65
CA TYR A 34 -10.59 -0.64 2.53
C TYR A 34 -10.28 0.66 1.78
N GLY A 35 -9.80 0.57 0.53
CA GLY A 35 -9.31 1.70 -0.26
C GLY A 35 -10.31 2.28 -1.26
N MET A 36 -11.44 1.64 -1.56
CA MET A 36 -12.38 2.16 -2.55
C MET A 36 -13.19 3.35 -2.00
N THR A 37 -13.09 4.54 -2.61
CA THR A 37 -13.67 5.79 -2.06
C THR A 37 -14.84 6.38 -2.87
N ARG A 38 -15.31 5.74 -3.95
CA ARG A 38 -16.45 6.26 -4.71
C ARG A 38 -17.74 6.07 -3.90
N GLY A 39 -18.25 7.20 -3.38
CA GLY A 39 -19.48 7.27 -2.60
C GLY A 39 -19.24 6.80 -1.18
N GLN A 40 -18.57 7.64 -0.36
CA GLN A 40 -18.37 7.43 1.07
C GLN A 40 -19.69 6.98 1.69
N ASN A 41 -19.82 5.66 1.87
CA ASN A 41 -21.04 5.04 2.32
C ASN A 41 -20.96 5.07 3.84
N GLU A 42 -21.92 5.71 4.51
CA GLU A 42 -21.97 5.76 5.98
C GLU A 42 -21.93 4.35 6.59
N ASN A 43 -22.35 3.32 5.85
CA ASN A 43 -22.29 1.92 6.26
C ASN A 43 -20.90 1.26 6.13
N LYS A 44 -19.90 1.97 5.60
CA LYS A 44 -18.52 1.47 5.44
C LYS A 44 -17.49 2.48 5.94
N PRO A 45 -17.47 2.81 7.25
CA PRO A 45 -16.57 3.82 7.81
C PRO A 45 -15.08 3.44 7.69
N HIS A 46 -14.77 2.15 7.53
CA HIS A 46 -13.41 1.67 7.29
C HIS A 46 -12.89 2.01 5.88
N GLN A 47 -13.76 2.41 4.94
CA GLN A 47 -13.35 2.87 3.61
C GLN A 47 -13.06 4.36 3.63
N CYS A 48 -11.80 4.75 3.44
CA CYS A 48 -11.41 6.16 3.48
C CYS A 48 -10.30 6.50 2.48
N ARG A 49 -10.16 7.80 2.18
CA ARG A 49 -9.13 8.31 1.26
C ARG A 49 -7.71 7.99 1.71
N ALA A 50 -7.44 7.95 3.01
CA ALA A 50 -6.11 7.60 3.49
C ALA A 50 -5.77 6.13 3.20
N ASN A 51 -6.72 5.22 3.44
CA ASN A 51 -6.56 3.81 3.08
C ASN A 51 -6.34 3.65 1.57
N HIS A 52 -7.10 4.38 0.75
CA HIS A 52 -6.93 4.40 -0.70
C HIS A 52 -5.50 4.71 -1.12
N TYR A 53 -4.98 5.88 -0.71
CA TYR A 53 -3.68 6.33 -1.16
C TYR A 53 -2.55 5.45 -0.64
N PHE A 54 -2.60 5.04 0.63
CA PHE A 54 -1.58 4.15 1.19
C PHE A 54 -1.51 2.80 0.45
N LEU A 55 -2.66 2.19 0.18
CA LEU A 55 -2.72 0.89 -0.51
C LEU A 55 -2.41 1.01 -2.01
N GLN A 56 -2.79 2.13 -2.64
CA GLN A 56 -2.43 2.42 -4.03
C GLN A 56 -0.91 2.61 -4.19
N GLU A 57 -0.27 3.34 -3.27
CA GLU A 57 1.18 3.54 -3.28
C GLU A 57 1.93 2.21 -3.28
N ILE A 58 1.48 1.23 -2.49
CA ILE A 58 2.10 -0.09 -2.42
C ILE A 58 1.80 -0.91 -3.68
N SER A 59 0.53 -1.04 -4.05
CA SER A 59 0.10 -2.00 -5.07
C SER A 59 0.34 -1.54 -6.51
N GLU A 60 0.31 -0.23 -6.77
CA GLU A 60 0.46 0.31 -8.13
C GLU A 60 1.79 1.03 -8.35
N ARG A 61 2.32 1.65 -7.30
CA ARG A 61 3.52 2.50 -7.38
C ARG A 61 4.75 1.88 -6.72
N PHE A 62 4.61 0.75 -6.01
CA PHE A 62 5.68 0.10 -5.28
C PHE A 62 6.42 1.07 -4.33
N THR A 63 5.65 1.89 -3.61
CA THR A 63 6.17 2.84 -2.61
C THR A 63 5.41 2.72 -1.30
N VAL A 64 6.00 3.19 -0.20
CA VAL A 64 5.43 3.08 1.15
C VAL A 64 5.60 4.39 1.91
N ASN A 65 4.52 4.91 2.49
CA ASN A 65 4.57 6.12 3.30
C ASN A 65 3.75 6.02 4.58
N TRP A 66 4.13 5.07 5.44
CA TRP A 66 3.44 4.86 6.71
C TRP A 66 3.42 6.12 7.57
N LYS A 67 4.53 6.88 7.62
CA LYS A 67 4.65 8.07 8.47
C LYS A 67 3.59 9.14 8.16
N GLU A 68 3.26 9.33 6.88
CA GLU A 68 2.24 10.29 6.47
C GLU A 68 0.83 9.75 6.68
N TRP A 69 0.61 8.48 6.32
CA TRP A 69 -0.73 7.92 6.29
C TRP A 69 -1.22 7.40 7.64
N ASN A 70 -0.33 6.94 8.53
CA ASN A 70 -0.71 6.20 9.74
C ASN A 70 -1.70 6.95 10.65
N LYS A 71 -1.69 8.27 10.69
CA LYS A 71 -2.63 9.05 11.54
C LYS A 71 -4.04 9.05 10.96
N LYS A 72 -4.16 8.86 9.64
CA LYS A 72 -5.39 8.98 8.86
C LYS A 72 -5.97 7.62 8.42
N LEU A 73 -5.18 6.54 8.46
CA LEU A 73 -5.67 5.19 8.18
C LEU A 73 -6.80 4.80 9.15
N SER A 74 -7.71 3.95 8.68
CA SER A 74 -8.72 3.35 9.57
C SER A 74 -8.06 2.41 10.59
N PRO A 75 -8.66 2.22 11.79
CA PRO A 75 -8.13 1.29 12.79
C PRO A 75 -7.94 -0.13 12.26
N GLU A 76 -8.89 -0.62 11.46
CA GLU A 76 -8.87 -1.97 10.88
C GLU A 76 -7.65 -2.17 9.99
N LEU A 77 -7.41 -1.24 9.06
CA LEU A 77 -6.26 -1.35 8.17
C LEU A 77 -4.93 -1.23 8.92
N LYS A 78 -4.85 -0.37 9.95
CA LYS A 78 -3.63 -0.27 10.78
C LYS A 78 -3.32 -1.60 11.45
N ILE A 79 -4.31 -2.28 12.02
CA ILE A 79 -4.15 -3.57 12.68
C ILE A 79 -3.62 -4.62 11.69
N LEU A 80 -4.20 -4.67 10.49
CA LEU A 80 -3.77 -5.58 9.43
C LEU A 80 -2.29 -5.36 9.06
N VAL A 81 -1.89 -4.10 8.83
CA VAL A 81 -0.50 -3.77 8.48
C VAL A 81 0.45 -4.11 9.63
N ILE A 82 0.13 -3.71 10.87
CA ILE A 82 0.99 -3.96 12.04
C ILE A 82 1.20 -5.46 12.26
N ASN A 83 0.15 -6.26 12.13
CA ASN A 83 0.20 -7.68 12.45
C ASN A 83 0.75 -8.55 11.31
N LEU A 84 0.47 -8.20 10.06
CA LEU A 84 0.78 -9.06 8.91
C LEU A 84 1.94 -8.54 8.05
N TYR A 85 2.13 -7.21 7.99
CA TYR A 85 3.17 -6.59 7.17
C TYR A 85 3.90 -5.45 7.92
N PRO A 86 4.51 -5.72 9.09
CA PRO A 86 5.20 -4.69 9.87
C PRO A 86 6.36 -4.03 9.11
N GLN A 87 6.94 -4.69 8.11
CA GLN A 87 7.95 -4.12 7.22
C GLN A 87 7.45 -2.89 6.44
N LEU A 88 6.12 -2.75 6.25
CA LEU A 88 5.51 -1.60 5.58
C LEU A 88 5.34 -0.40 6.52
N MET A 89 5.73 -0.50 7.80
CA MET A 89 5.63 0.60 8.78
C MET A 89 6.78 1.61 8.67
N VAL A 90 7.19 1.95 7.45
CA VAL A 90 8.34 2.82 7.14
C VAL A 90 7.98 3.89 6.11
N LYS A 91 8.97 4.66 5.68
CA LYS A 91 8.86 5.58 4.54
C LYS A 91 9.91 5.18 3.51
N ASN A 92 9.49 4.88 2.29
CA ASN A 92 10.35 4.50 1.17
C ASN A 92 9.66 4.86 -0.16
N TYR A 93 10.30 5.70 -0.99
CA TYR A 93 9.84 6.04 -2.33
C TYR A 93 10.86 5.69 -3.41
N ASP A 94 11.79 4.79 -3.12
CA ASP A 94 13.02 4.60 -3.90
C ASP A 94 12.78 3.86 -5.23
N PHE A 95 11.57 3.35 -5.43
CA PHE A 95 11.17 2.55 -6.58
C PHE A 95 10.36 3.39 -7.59
N GLU A 96 10.97 4.45 -8.13
CA GLU A 96 10.38 5.23 -9.22
C GLU A 96 10.50 4.49 -10.56
N TRP A 97 9.42 4.48 -11.33
CA TRP A 97 9.38 4.02 -12.73
C TRP A 97 8.81 5.14 -13.63
N LEU A 98 9.37 5.33 -14.83
CA LEU A 98 8.88 6.29 -15.85
C LEU A 98 8.19 5.57 -17.00
#